data_AF-A0A7X8QFZ3-F1
#
_entry.id   AF-A0A7X8QFZ3-F1
#
_cell.length_a   1.000
_cell.length_b   1.000
_cell.length_c   1.000
_cell.angle_alpha   90.00
_cell.angle_beta   90.00
_cell.angle_gamma   90.00
#
_symmetry.space_group_name_H-M   'P 1'
#
loop_
_entity.id
_entity.type
_entity.pdbx_description
1 polymer ?
#
loop_
_entity_poly.entity_id
_entity_poly.type
_entity_poly.pdbx_seq_one_letter_code
_entity_poly.pdbx_strand_id
1 'polypeptide(L)'
;MKSFYARLMTPDENIDERTTEFFKTMLIEQKGESTIYTLSLAAVLRIEAFQPGFAVEYISLMNDICKEQPWVISSCMAAIVGDKQQISAFVDIFGSRLDVLKAAYIKALQGKHFFDFKGDLMLCIIRKDREFLSTIVKYLLTSNVHLHDSHLDEDDYDSLITFVVEEMIKFGEHHLFNTLGEHLLTYKQGKKEKNTRKSEWIINYIIKNCFNQDKMQFLFDIICNLPNEQRIESILLFCKLNPSFDAFKKIRLLPSHMSWSGSEVPILEDQIAFFDRLRDSLSGITYIEHRAFLAEYIEYKRERIEKVLLEEFLEG
;
A
#
# COMPACT_ATOMS: atom_id res chain seq x y z
N MET A 1 -4.63 -21.24 35.55
CA MET A 1 -6.02 -20.94 35.15
C MET A 1 -6.89 -20.25 36.24
N LYS A 2 -6.69 -20.49 37.56
CA LYS A 2 -7.42 -19.76 38.62
C LYS A 2 -6.87 -18.38 39.03
N SER A 3 -5.67 -17.99 38.57
CA SER A 3 -5.10 -16.64 38.83
C SER A 3 -5.30 -15.65 37.67
N PHE A 4 -5.81 -16.11 36.53
CA PHE A 4 -5.80 -15.32 35.29
C PHE A 4 -6.92 -14.26 35.21
N TYR A 5 -8.03 -14.50 35.91
CA TYR A 5 -9.17 -13.58 35.94
C TYR A 5 -9.15 -12.60 37.12
N ALA A 6 -8.27 -12.77 38.11
CA ALA A 6 -8.29 -11.98 39.34
C ALA A 6 -7.47 -10.67 39.28
N ARG A 7 -6.73 -10.39 38.20
CA ARG A 7 -5.81 -9.23 38.12
C ARG A 7 -6.02 -8.29 36.93
N LEU A 8 -7.15 -8.40 36.23
CA LEU A 8 -7.64 -7.30 35.36
C LEU A 8 -8.13 -6.07 36.18
N MET A 9 -8.20 -6.21 37.51
CA MET A 9 -8.76 -5.23 38.45
C MET A 9 -7.78 -4.92 39.60
N THR A 10 -6.45 -4.87 39.36
CA THR A 10 -5.56 -4.29 40.38
C THR A 10 -6.03 -2.86 40.64
N PRO A 11 -6.42 -2.47 41.88
CA PRO A 11 -6.83 -1.10 42.19
C PRO A 11 -5.71 -0.12 41.86
N ASP A 12 -6.03 1.11 41.44
CA ASP A 12 -5.03 2.12 41.04
C ASP A 12 -3.98 2.35 42.15
N GLU A 13 -4.44 2.36 43.41
CA GLU A 13 -3.63 2.47 44.63
C GLU A 13 -2.59 1.35 44.83
N ASN A 14 -2.73 0.23 44.12
CA ASN A 14 -1.84 -0.92 44.21
C ASN A 14 -0.94 -1.08 42.97
N ILE A 15 -0.94 -0.12 42.04
CA ILE A 15 -0.06 -0.16 40.86
C ILE A 15 1.33 0.37 41.26
N ASP A 16 2.21 -0.57 41.61
CA ASP A 16 3.58 -0.33 42.03
C ASP A 16 4.59 -1.17 41.21
N GLU A 17 5.89 -1.03 41.52
CA GLU A 17 6.98 -1.78 40.90
C GLU A 17 6.81 -3.31 41.04
N ARG A 18 6.28 -3.79 42.17
CA ARG A 18 6.05 -5.24 42.36
C ARG A 18 4.99 -5.76 41.40
N THR A 19 3.97 -4.95 41.15
CA THR A 19 2.90 -5.26 40.22
C THR A 19 3.39 -5.27 38.78
N THR A 20 4.23 -4.30 38.37
CA THR A 20 4.81 -4.28 37.03
C THR A 20 5.75 -5.47 36.80
N GLU A 21 6.63 -5.77 37.77
CA GLU A 21 7.51 -6.94 37.71
C GLU A 21 6.71 -8.23 37.60
N PHE A 22 5.65 -8.40 38.39
CA PHE A 22 4.79 -9.58 38.31
C PHE A 22 4.25 -9.82 36.90
N PHE A 23 3.74 -8.77 36.23
CA PHE A 23 3.19 -8.92 34.88
C PHE A 23 4.27 -9.19 33.83
N LYS A 24 5.47 -8.60 33.99
CA LYS A 24 6.62 -8.90 33.13
C LYS A 24 7.08 -10.35 33.30
N THR A 25 7.25 -10.82 34.54
CA THR A 25 7.61 -12.21 34.85
C THR A 25 6.58 -13.18 34.29
N MET A 26 5.29 -12.92 34.48
CA MET A 26 4.23 -13.74 33.91
C MET A 26 4.32 -13.87 32.39
N LEU A 27 4.67 -12.80 31.68
CA LEU A 27 4.84 -12.87 30.23
C LEU A 27 6.08 -13.69 29.86
N ILE A 28 7.20 -13.47 30.56
CA ILE A 28 8.47 -14.18 30.34
C ILE A 28 8.34 -15.69 30.54
N GLU A 29 7.62 -16.12 31.57
CA GLU A 29 7.39 -17.54 31.89
C GLU A 29 6.61 -18.28 30.80
N GLN A 30 5.90 -17.58 29.91
CA GLN A 30 5.13 -18.16 28.81
C GLN A 30 5.94 -18.35 27.52
N LYS A 31 7.26 -18.11 27.55
CA LYS A 31 8.11 -18.26 26.36
C LYS A 31 8.12 -19.70 25.87
N GLY A 32 7.68 -19.90 24.63
CA GLY A 32 7.61 -21.22 23.99
C GLY A 32 6.29 -21.96 24.22
N GLU A 33 5.37 -21.38 25.00
CA GLU A 33 4.04 -21.95 25.20
C GLU A 33 3.19 -21.87 23.93
N SER A 34 2.29 -22.84 23.76
CA SER A 34 1.35 -22.88 22.62
C SER A 34 0.31 -21.77 22.65
N THR A 35 0.08 -21.16 23.82
CA THR A 35 -0.84 -20.04 24.01
C THR A 35 -0.21 -19.04 24.95
N ILE A 36 -0.02 -17.81 24.48
CA ILE A 36 0.50 -16.69 25.27
C ILE A 36 -0.67 -15.79 25.66
N TYR A 37 -0.77 -15.50 26.95
CA TYR A 37 -1.72 -14.57 27.49
C TYR A 37 -1.04 -13.26 27.89
N THR A 38 -1.59 -12.15 27.39
CA THR A 38 -1.07 -10.80 27.61
C THR A 38 -2.08 -9.93 28.36
N LEU A 39 -1.58 -8.83 28.93
CA LEU A 39 -2.44 -7.73 29.32
C LEU A 39 -3.15 -7.15 28.08
N SER A 40 -4.35 -6.62 28.28
CA SER A 40 -4.98 -5.76 27.28
C SER A 40 -4.19 -4.47 27.16
N LEU A 41 -4.17 -3.84 25.98
CA LEU A 41 -3.50 -2.56 25.80
C LEU A 41 -4.04 -1.48 26.74
N ALA A 42 -5.36 -1.49 27.03
CA ALA A 42 -5.95 -0.59 28.02
C ALA A 42 -5.35 -0.78 29.42
N ALA A 43 -5.08 -2.02 29.84
CA ALA A 43 -4.41 -2.27 31.12
C ALA A 43 -2.95 -1.83 31.10
N VAL A 44 -2.24 -2.04 29.99
CA VAL A 44 -0.86 -1.56 29.81
C VAL A 44 -0.80 -0.03 29.91
N LEU A 45 -1.70 0.68 29.23
CA LEU A 45 -1.78 2.15 29.27
C LEU A 45 -2.20 2.68 30.64
N ARG A 46 -3.09 1.97 31.34
CA ARG A 46 -3.44 2.30 32.72
C ARG A 46 -2.24 2.19 33.65
N ILE A 47 -1.45 1.13 33.54
CA ILE A 47 -0.24 0.94 34.35
C ILE A 47 0.81 2.00 34.00
N GLU A 48 1.01 2.30 32.72
CA GLU A 48 1.92 3.36 32.25
C GLU A 48 1.62 4.72 32.92
N ALA A 49 0.35 5.05 33.15
CA ALA A 49 -0.04 6.30 33.81
C ALA A 49 0.47 6.42 35.27
N PHE A 50 0.70 5.30 35.95
CA PHE A 50 1.21 5.26 37.33
C PHE A 50 2.69 4.86 37.41
N GLN A 51 3.19 4.10 36.42
CA GLN A 51 4.55 3.59 36.33
C GLN A 51 5.10 3.84 34.91
N PRO A 52 5.57 5.07 34.62
CA PRO A 52 6.06 5.45 33.30
C PRO A 52 7.21 4.56 32.82
N GLY A 53 7.17 4.17 31.54
CA GLY A 53 8.12 3.25 30.92
C GLY A 53 7.65 1.79 30.88
N PHE A 54 6.61 1.43 31.65
CA PHE A 54 6.05 0.08 31.65
C PHE A 54 5.58 -0.36 30.27
N ALA A 55 4.87 0.50 29.52
CA ALA A 55 4.38 0.17 28.20
C ALA A 55 5.51 -0.15 27.22
N VAL A 56 6.60 0.62 27.27
CA VAL A 56 7.77 0.40 26.41
C VAL A 56 8.43 -0.94 26.74
N GLU A 57 8.66 -1.23 28.02
CA GLU A 57 9.24 -2.50 28.47
C GLU A 57 8.34 -3.70 28.13
N TYR A 58 7.05 -3.60 28.39
CA TYR A 58 6.09 -4.67 28.19
C TYR A 58 5.94 -5.02 26.70
N ILE A 59 5.83 -4.02 25.83
CA ILE A 59 5.76 -4.23 24.37
C ILE A 59 7.10 -4.75 23.84
N SER A 60 8.24 -4.32 24.41
CA SER A 60 9.55 -4.91 24.09
C SER A 60 9.61 -6.40 24.44
N LEU A 61 9.10 -6.81 25.60
CA LEU A 61 9.01 -8.22 25.97
C LEU A 61 8.08 -8.99 25.05
N MET A 62 6.91 -8.43 24.71
CA MET A 62 5.97 -9.04 23.77
C MET A 62 6.62 -9.26 22.40
N ASN A 63 7.42 -8.30 21.92
CA ASN A 63 8.18 -8.43 20.69
C ASN A 63 9.05 -9.70 20.68
N ASP A 64 9.72 -10.00 21.78
CA ASP A 64 10.62 -11.16 21.84
C ASP A 64 9.87 -12.48 22.07
N ILE A 65 8.89 -12.45 22.97
CA ILE A 65 8.17 -13.65 23.44
C ILE A 65 7.14 -14.12 22.42
N CYS A 66 6.45 -13.20 21.76
CA CYS A 66 5.39 -13.49 20.79
C CYS A 66 5.91 -13.59 19.35
N LYS A 67 7.23 -13.74 19.14
CA LYS A 67 7.84 -13.74 17.80
C LYS A 67 7.21 -14.75 16.84
N GLU A 68 6.92 -15.95 17.32
CA GLU A 68 6.29 -17.04 16.54
C GLU A 68 4.75 -16.99 16.59
N GLN A 69 4.18 -16.02 17.32
CA GLN A 69 2.73 -15.84 17.51
C GLN A 69 2.30 -14.38 17.25
N PRO A 70 2.51 -13.86 16.03
CA PRO A 70 2.26 -12.45 15.70
C PRO A 70 0.82 -11.99 15.94
N TRP A 71 -0.16 -12.91 15.90
CA TRP A 71 -1.56 -12.61 16.21
C TRP A 71 -1.80 -12.13 17.65
N VAL A 72 -0.90 -12.47 18.59
CA VAL A 72 -0.96 -12.01 19.99
C VAL A 72 -0.68 -10.50 20.06
N ILE A 73 0.39 -10.05 19.39
CA ILE A 73 0.73 -8.62 19.29
C ILE A 73 -0.37 -7.88 18.54
N SER A 74 -0.82 -8.43 17.41
CA SER A 74 -1.93 -7.88 16.63
C SER A 74 -3.21 -7.68 17.46
N SER A 75 -3.57 -8.67 18.28
CA SER A 75 -4.75 -8.60 19.14
C SER A 75 -4.61 -7.57 20.26
N CYS A 76 -3.42 -7.48 20.86
CA CYS A 76 -3.13 -6.47 21.88
C CYS A 76 -3.26 -5.06 21.30
N MET A 77 -2.62 -4.81 20.15
CA MET A 77 -2.55 -3.48 19.53
C MET A 77 -3.86 -3.07 18.83
N ALA A 78 -4.70 -4.01 18.38
CA ALA A 78 -5.95 -3.68 17.70
C ALA A 78 -6.91 -2.81 18.54
N ALA A 79 -6.77 -2.83 19.86
CA ALA A 79 -7.64 -2.06 20.77
C ALA A 79 -7.49 -0.54 20.66
N ILE A 80 -6.38 -0.02 20.11
CA ILE A 80 -6.17 1.44 19.96
C ILE A 80 -6.61 1.99 18.61
N VAL A 81 -6.92 1.10 17.65
CA VAL A 81 -7.27 1.49 16.28
C VAL A 81 -8.70 2.01 16.28
N GLY A 82 -8.89 3.34 16.17
CA GLY A 82 -10.21 3.95 16.05
C GLY A 82 -10.33 5.38 16.58
N ASP A 83 -9.43 5.83 17.46
CA ASP A 83 -9.39 7.18 18.02
C ASP A 83 -8.02 7.84 17.78
N LYS A 84 -7.98 8.88 16.94
CA LYS A 84 -6.74 9.57 16.54
C LYS A 84 -6.01 10.19 17.74
N GLN A 85 -6.71 10.68 18.77
CA GLN A 85 -6.05 11.27 19.93
C GLN A 85 -5.36 10.19 20.77
N GLN A 86 -6.03 9.06 20.97
CA GLN A 86 -5.45 7.92 21.70
C GLN A 86 -4.24 7.34 20.95
N ILE A 87 -4.32 7.25 19.62
CA ILE A 87 -3.18 6.82 18.78
C ILE A 87 -1.98 7.74 18.98
N SER A 88 -2.17 9.07 18.92
CA SER A 88 -1.06 10.01 19.12
C SER A 88 -0.44 9.86 20.51
N ALA A 89 -1.28 9.85 21.56
CA ALA A 89 -0.81 9.70 22.94
C ALA A 89 -0.04 8.38 23.12
N PHE A 90 -0.50 7.29 22.51
CA PHE A 90 0.18 6.01 22.57
C PHE A 90 1.53 6.01 21.86
N VAL A 91 1.60 6.61 20.66
CA VAL A 91 2.88 6.74 19.95
C VAL A 91 3.87 7.61 20.75
N ASP A 92 3.38 8.66 21.41
CA ASP A 92 4.20 9.59 22.20
C ASP A 92 4.86 8.92 23.43
N ILE A 93 4.24 7.90 24.02
CA ILE A 93 4.81 7.10 25.13
C ILE A 93 6.18 6.52 24.75
N PHE A 94 6.37 6.12 23.49
CA PHE A 94 7.60 5.47 23.07
C PHE A 94 8.76 6.45 22.92
N GLY A 95 8.51 7.74 22.66
CA GLY A 95 9.56 8.77 22.57
C GLY A 95 10.78 8.32 21.74
N SER A 96 11.96 8.28 22.38
CA SER A 96 13.22 7.82 21.76
C SER A 96 13.27 6.32 21.47
N ARG A 97 12.38 5.52 22.07
CA ARG A 97 12.21 4.07 21.90
C ARG A 97 11.13 3.70 20.88
N LEU A 98 10.90 4.57 19.90
CA LEU A 98 9.95 4.32 18.81
C LEU A 98 10.31 3.05 18.01
N ASP A 99 11.57 2.61 18.03
CA ASP A 99 12.03 1.33 17.46
C ASP A 99 11.22 0.13 17.99
N VAL A 100 10.85 0.14 19.27
CA VAL A 100 10.06 -0.92 19.91
C VAL A 100 8.66 -0.99 19.31
N LEU A 101 8.02 0.17 19.15
CA LEU A 101 6.68 0.25 18.57
C LEU A 101 6.70 -0.15 17.09
N LYS A 102 7.71 0.28 16.32
CA LYS A 102 7.87 -0.12 14.92
C LYS A 102 8.01 -1.63 14.77
N ALA A 103 8.81 -2.27 15.61
CA ALA A 103 8.97 -3.72 15.61
C ALA A 103 7.66 -4.45 15.96
N ALA A 104 6.90 -3.92 16.93
CA ALA A 104 5.60 -4.46 17.31
C ALA A 104 4.58 -4.29 16.18
N TYR A 105 4.58 -3.14 15.51
CA TYR A 105 3.70 -2.85 14.38
C TYR A 105 3.92 -3.83 13.22
N ILE A 106 5.16 -4.10 12.82
CA ILE A 106 5.46 -5.08 11.75
C ILE A 106 4.97 -6.48 12.14
N LYS A 107 5.16 -6.91 13.40
CA LYS A 107 4.63 -8.21 13.86
C LYS A 107 3.11 -8.22 13.91
N ALA A 108 2.48 -7.11 14.31
CA ALA A 108 1.03 -6.99 14.34
C ALA A 108 0.41 -7.14 12.93
N LEU A 109 1.08 -6.60 11.90
CA LEU A 109 0.69 -6.80 10.49
C LEU A 109 0.77 -8.28 10.07
N GLN A 110 1.76 -9.04 10.55
CA GLN A 110 1.88 -10.48 10.29
C GLN A 110 0.77 -11.31 10.97
N GLY A 111 0.08 -10.75 11.96
CA GLY A 111 -0.82 -11.49 12.85
C GLY A 111 -2.27 -11.61 12.37
N LYS A 112 -2.92 -10.49 12.05
CA LYS A 112 -4.32 -10.46 11.60
C LYS A 112 -4.46 -9.67 10.30
N HIS A 113 -5.26 -10.21 9.37
CA HIS A 113 -5.54 -9.62 8.05
C HIS A 113 -6.17 -8.21 8.05
N PHE A 114 -6.61 -7.68 9.19
CA PHE A 114 -7.25 -6.35 9.30
C PHE A 114 -6.67 -5.47 10.41
N PHE A 115 -5.47 -5.79 10.91
CA PHE A 115 -4.79 -4.91 11.86
C PHE A 115 -4.51 -3.56 11.21
N ASP A 116 -4.84 -2.47 11.93
CA ASP A 116 -4.73 -1.09 11.46
C ASP A 116 -5.30 -0.87 10.04
N PHE A 117 -6.50 -1.41 9.78
CA PHE A 117 -7.15 -1.38 8.47
C PHE A 117 -7.17 0.01 7.79
N LYS A 118 -7.30 1.08 8.59
CA LYS A 118 -7.32 2.47 8.09
C LYS A 118 -5.92 3.09 7.94
N GLY A 119 -4.90 2.48 8.55
CA GLY A 119 -3.52 2.97 8.60
C GLY A 119 -3.31 4.14 9.56
N ASP A 120 -4.21 4.39 10.51
CA ASP A 120 -4.13 5.57 11.39
C ASP A 120 -2.90 5.47 12.31
N LEU A 121 -2.61 4.28 12.84
CA LEU A 121 -1.42 4.06 13.67
C LEU A 121 -0.14 4.12 12.82
N MET A 122 -0.14 3.50 11.64
CA MET A 122 0.94 3.57 10.66
C MET A 122 1.32 5.02 10.36
N LEU A 123 0.35 5.85 10.01
CA LEU A 123 0.54 7.26 9.66
C LEU A 123 1.08 8.05 10.84
N CYS A 124 0.60 7.76 12.05
CA CYS A 124 1.10 8.41 13.26
C CYS A 124 2.58 8.08 13.51
N ILE A 125 3.00 6.82 13.32
CA ILE A 125 4.41 6.41 13.44
C ILE A 125 5.24 7.08 12.34
N ILE A 126 4.79 7.09 11.08
CA ILE A 126 5.50 7.71 9.95
C ILE A 126 5.71 9.21 10.16
N ARG A 127 4.75 9.92 10.77
CA ARG A 127 4.90 11.35 11.08
C ARG A 127 6.00 11.63 12.09
N LYS A 128 6.23 10.72 13.04
CA LYS A 128 7.32 10.82 14.02
C LYS A 128 8.66 10.40 13.42
N ASP A 129 8.64 9.39 12.55
CA ASP A 129 9.83 8.92 11.86
C ASP A 129 9.52 8.46 10.44
N ARG A 130 9.91 9.30 9.48
CA ARG A 130 9.66 9.09 8.05
C ARG A 130 10.41 7.88 7.49
N GLU A 131 11.54 7.50 8.07
CA GLU A 131 12.32 6.36 7.58
C GLU A 131 11.55 5.04 7.73
N PHE A 132 10.60 4.99 8.67
CA PHE A 132 9.76 3.82 8.86
C PHE A 132 8.92 3.47 7.62
N LEU A 133 8.60 4.45 6.77
CA LEU A 133 7.87 4.22 5.53
C LEU A 133 8.63 3.27 4.60
N SER A 134 9.97 3.33 4.57
CA SER A 134 10.78 2.36 3.82
C SER A 134 10.61 0.94 4.35
N THR A 135 10.57 0.78 5.68
CA THR A 135 10.31 -0.52 6.32
C THR A 135 8.92 -1.06 5.96
N ILE A 136 7.90 -0.21 5.97
CA ILE A 136 6.54 -0.59 5.57
C ILE A 136 6.50 -1.01 4.10
N VAL A 137 7.06 -0.21 3.19
CA VAL A 137 7.08 -0.54 1.76
C VAL A 137 7.78 -1.88 1.54
N LYS A 138 8.98 -2.09 2.10
CA LYS A 138 9.69 -3.39 2.02
C LYS A 138 8.85 -4.55 2.54
N TYR A 139 8.18 -4.36 3.67
CA TYR A 139 7.35 -5.40 4.25
C TYR A 139 6.18 -5.75 3.33
N LEU A 140 5.42 -4.76 2.85
CA LEU A 140 4.26 -4.99 1.99
C LEU A 140 4.63 -5.68 0.67
N LEU A 141 5.78 -5.30 0.09
CA LEU A 141 6.29 -5.92 -1.13
C LEU A 141 6.65 -7.40 -0.95
N THR A 142 7.07 -7.80 0.24
CA THR A 142 7.55 -9.18 0.50
C THR A 142 6.50 -10.10 1.12
N SER A 143 5.40 -9.56 1.65
CA SER A 143 4.46 -10.30 2.50
C SER A 143 3.09 -10.60 1.86
N ASN A 144 2.84 -10.22 0.60
CA ASN A 144 1.53 -10.33 -0.06
C ASN A 144 0.37 -9.68 0.75
N VAL A 145 0.68 -8.79 1.69
CA VAL A 145 -0.32 -8.07 2.49
C VAL A 145 -0.80 -6.87 1.69
N HIS A 146 -2.11 -6.82 1.40
CA HIS A 146 -2.71 -5.66 0.76
C HIS A 146 -2.99 -4.57 1.79
N LEU A 147 -2.48 -3.35 1.53
CA LEU A 147 -2.99 -2.17 2.21
C LEU A 147 -4.43 -1.94 1.74
N HIS A 148 -5.38 -2.07 2.65
CA HIS A 148 -6.75 -1.62 2.39
C HIS A 148 -6.79 -0.08 2.35
N ASP A 149 -7.73 0.46 1.56
CA ASP A 149 -8.03 1.90 1.34
C ASP A 149 -7.66 2.77 2.55
N SER A 150 -6.37 3.13 2.65
CA SER A 150 -5.89 3.94 3.75
C SER A 150 -6.14 5.39 3.38
N HIS A 151 -6.54 6.18 4.36
CA HIS A 151 -6.69 7.62 4.22
C HIS A 151 -5.31 8.30 4.17
N LEU A 152 -4.43 7.87 3.25
CA LEU A 152 -3.27 8.67 2.82
C LEU A 152 -3.71 10.06 2.28
N ASP A 153 -5.03 10.22 2.10
CA ASP A 153 -5.83 11.42 1.86
C ASP A 153 -5.78 12.47 3.01
N GLU A 154 -4.60 12.74 3.58
CA GLU A 154 -4.34 13.87 4.48
C GLU A 154 -3.42 14.91 3.79
N ASP A 155 -3.22 16.08 4.40
CA ASP A 155 -2.53 17.26 3.83
C ASP A 155 -1.16 16.97 3.18
N ASP A 156 -0.52 15.86 3.53
CA ASP A 156 0.81 15.44 3.07
C ASP A 156 0.80 14.31 2.02
N TYR A 157 -0.33 14.04 1.34
CA TYR A 157 -0.45 12.98 0.32
C TYR A 157 0.69 13.02 -0.69
N ASP A 158 0.94 14.17 -1.32
CA ASP A 158 1.94 14.34 -2.40
C ASP A 158 3.35 13.91 -1.97
N SER A 159 3.77 14.26 -0.74
CA SER A 159 5.08 13.86 -0.22
C SER A 159 5.12 12.36 0.08
N LEU A 160 4.06 11.83 0.70
CA LEU A 160 3.97 10.42 1.07
C LEU A 160 3.94 9.51 -0.15
N ILE A 161 3.08 9.80 -1.14
CA ILE A 161 2.97 9.01 -2.36
C ILE A 161 4.25 9.08 -3.18
N THR A 162 4.89 10.25 -3.27
CA THR A 162 6.19 10.38 -3.92
C THR A 162 7.22 9.49 -3.24
N PHE A 163 7.31 9.52 -1.92
CA PHE A 163 8.25 8.67 -1.19
C PHE A 163 7.98 7.19 -1.45
N VAL A 164 6.72 6.74 -1.38
CA VAL A 164 6.37 5.34 -1.64
C VAL A 164 6.77 4.92 -3.05
N VAL A 165 6.43 5.72 -4.07
CA VAL A 165 6.78 5.44 -5.47
C VAL A 165 8.29 5.37 -5.65
N GLU A 166 9.05 6.33 -5.11
CA GLU A 166 10.51 6.34 -5.21
C GLU A 166 11.15 5.16 -4.48
N GLU A 167 10.60 4.74 -3.33
CA GLU A 167 11.05 3.53 -2.64
C GLU A 167 10.74 2.28 -3.44
N MET A 168 9.54 2.15 -4.01
CA MET A 168 9.17 1.01 -4.86
C MET A 168 10.10 0.89 -6.08
N ILE A 169 10.45 2.01 -6.71
CA ILE A 169 11.42 2.05 -7.83
C ILE A 169 12.79 1.52 -7.39
N LYS A 170 13.25 1.85 -6.18
CA LYS A 170 14.53 1.34 -5.65
C LYS A 170 14.52 -0.17 -5.41
N PHE A 171 13.38 -0.77 -5.06
CA PHE A 171 13.29 -2.21 -4.77
C PHE A 171 13.24 -3.11 -6.01
N GLY A 172 12.98 -2.58 -7.20
CA GLY A 172 13.38 -3.20 -8.47
C GLY A 172 12.64 -4.46 -8.94
N GLU A 173 11.65 -5.01 -8.24
CA GLU A 173 10.93 -6.23 -8.66
C GLU A 173 9.56 -5.95 -9.29
N HIS A 174 9.55 -5.65 -10.59
CA HIS A 174 8.39 -5.25 -11.39
C HIS A 174 7.11 -6.12 -11.26
N HIS A 175 7.22 -7.35 -10.76
CA HIS A 175 6.13 -8.33 -10.72
C HIS A 175 5.30 -8.32 -9.42
N LEU A 176 5.76 -7.69 -8.33
CA LEU A 176 5.05 -7.64 -7.04
C LEU A 176 4.24 -6.35 -6.83
N PHE A 177 4.35 -5.38 -7.76
CA PHE A 177 3.92 -4.00 -7.54
C PHE A 177 2.46 -3.70 -7.92
N ASN A 178 1.80 -4.58 -8.66
CA ASN A 178 0.48 -4.35 -9.27
C ASN A 178 -0.68 -4.24 -8.25
N THR A 179 -0.45 -4.31 -6.93
CA THR A 179 -1.53 -4.11 -5.94
C THR A 179 -1.36 -2.82 -5.15
N LEU A 180 -0.14 -2.52 -4.66
CA LEU A 180 0.09 -1.33 -3.84
C LEU A 180 0.08 -0.04 -4.67
N GLY A 181 0.88 0.03 -5.74
CA GLY A 181 0.93 1.22 -6.59
C GLY A 181 -0.43 1.51 -7.22
N GLU A 182 -1.09 0.45 -7.70
CA GLU A 182 -2.45 0.52 -8.22
C GLU A 182 -3.41 1.03 -7.13
N HIS A 183 -3.45 0.47 -5.92
CA HIS A 183 -4.34 0.99 -4.87
C HIS A 183 -4.08 2.47 -4.53
N LEU A 184 -2.83 2.89 -4.52
CA LEU A 184 -2.47 4.26 -4.16
C LEU A 184 -2.87 5.27 -5.24
N LEU A 185 -2.75 4.90 -6.52
CA LEU A 185 -2.96 5.79 -7.66
C LEU A 185 -4.32 5.59 -8.36
N THR A 186 -5.00 4.46 -8.16
CA THR A 186 -6.30 4.12 -8.77
C THR A 186 -7.49 4.51 -7.88
N TYR A 187 -8.70 4.46 -8.45
CA TYR A 187 -9.96 4.82 -7.80
C TYR A 187 -10.92 3.64 -7.77
N LYS A 188 -11.75 3.56 -6.72
CA LYS A 188 -13.01 2.83 -6.78
C LYS A 188 -14.05 3.66 -7.54
N GLN A 189 -14.81 3.03 -8.45
CA GLN A 189 -15.86 3.70 -9.21
C GLN A 189 -16.86 4.44 -8.28
N GLY A 190 -17.22 5.68 -8.63
CA GLY A 190 -18.31 6.42 -7.99
C GLY A 190 -17.94 7.67 -7.14
N LYS A 191 -16.67 8.02 -6.96
CA LYS A 191 -16.25 9.23 -6.22
C LYS A 191 -15.46 10.22 -7.09
N LYS A 192 -16.16 11.11 -7.79
CA LYS A 192 -15.56 12.12 -8.70
C LYS A 192 -14.74 13.21 -7.97
N GLU A 193 -15.10 13.63 -6.76
CA GLU A 193 -14.45 14.78 -6.09
C GLU A 193 -13.09 14.47 -5.46
N LYS A 194 -12.85 13.23 -4.98
CA LYS A 194 -11.55 12.80 -4.42
C LYS A 194 -10.47 12.51 -5.49
N ASN A 195 -10.76 12.82 -6.74
CA ASN A 195 -9.98 12.40 -7.91
C ASN A 195 -8.95 13.45 -8.37
N THR A 196 -9.15 14.73 -8.03
CA THR A 196 -8.28 15.80 -8.52
C THR A 196 -6.86 15.66 -8.01
N ARG A 197 -6.64 15.44 -6.71
CA ARG A 197 -5.30 15.40 -6.11
C ARG A 197 -4.41 14.28 -6.63
N LYS A 198 -4.93 13.06 -6.80
CA LYS A 198 -4.15 11.95 -7.35
C LYS A 198 -3.81 12.21 -8.83
N SER A 199 -4.77 12.73 -9.60
CA SER A 199 -4.55 13.12 -11.01
C SER A 199 -3.51 14.23 -11.14
N GLU A 200 -3.60 15.26 -10.30
CA GLU A 200 -2.62 16.34 -10.19
C GLU A 200 -1.23 15.81 -9.83
N TRP A 201 -1.14 14.86 -8.89
CA TRP A 201 0.12 14.22 -8.55
C TRP A 201 0.74 13.47 -9.74
N ILE A 202 -0.04 12.68 -10.48
CA ILE A 202 0.43 11.97 -11.70
C ILE A 202 0.98 12.98 -12.71
N ILE A 203 0.22 14.05 -12.99
CA ILE A 203 0.63 15.12 -13.92
C ILE A 203 1.94 15.75 -13.47
N ASN A 204 2.03 16.16 -12.20
CA ASN A 204 3.22 16.79 -11.63
C ASN A 204 4.43 15.85 -11.65
N TYR A 205 4.22 14.57 -11.39
CA TYR A 205 5.28 13.56 -11.43
C TYR A 205 5.82 13.35 -12.84
N ILE A 206 4.94 13.31 -13.86
CA ILE A 206 5.34 13.27 -15.28
C ILE A 206 6.12 14.53 -15.65
N ILE A 207 5.61 15.72 -15.33
CA ILE A 207 6.30 16.99 -15.61
C ILE A 207 7.72 16.99 -15.04
N LYS A 208 7.89 16.53 -13.80
CA LYS A 208 9.18 16.51 -13.11
C LYS A 208 10.14 15.43 -13.63
N ASN A 209 9.63 14.29 -14.10
CA ASN A 209 10.44 13.10 -14.36
C ASN A 209 10.37 12.57 -15.81
N CYS A 210 9.76 13.29 -16.75
CA CYS A 210 9.53 12.83 -18.13
C CYS A 210 10.76 12.34 -18.91
N PHE A 211 11.98 12.75 -18.53
CA PHE A 211 13.22 12.28 -19.15
C PHE A 211 13.91 11.13 -18.39
N ASN A 212 13.37 10.73 -17.24
CA ASN A 212 13.85 9.56 -16.50
C ASN A 212 13.07 8.32 -16.93
N GLN A 213 13.73 7.48 -17.73
CA GLN A 213 13.09 6.33 -18.36
C GLN A 213 12.55 5.30 -17.34
N ASP A 214 13.30 5.01 -16.28
CA ASP A 214 12.91 3.99 -15.29
C ASP A 214 11.69 4.45 -14.49
N LYS A 215 11.67 5.74 -14.09
CA LYS A 215 10.52 6.34 -13.42
C LYS A 215 9.27 6.37 -14.27
N MET A 216 9.41 6.66 -15.57
CA MET A 216 8.27 6.69 -16.49
C MET A 216 7.76 5.28 -16.77
N GLN A 217 8.63 4.30 -17.00
CA GLN A 217 8.20 2.89 -17.11
C GLN A 217 7.43 2.45 -15.88
N PHE A 218 7.99 2.70 -14.69
CA PHE A 218 7.35 2.36 -13.43
C PHE A 218 5.98 3.04 -13.25
N LEU A 219 5.88 4.34 -13.54
CA LEU A 219 4.61 5.05 -13.43
C LEU A 219 3.57 4.47 -14.40
N PHE A 220 3.93 4.29 -15.67
CA PHE A 220 3.02 3.79 -16.70
C PHE A 220 2.63 2.32 -16.49
N ASP A 221 3.49 1.50 -15.87
CA ASP A 221 3.12 0.17 -15.40
C ASP A 221 1.97 0.22 -14.37
N ILE A 222 1.95 1.22 -13.48
CA ILE A 222 0.88 1.37 -12.47
C ILE A 222 -0.37 1.98 -13.07
N ILE A 223 -0.23 3.07 -13.85
CA ILE A 223 -1.40 3.83 -14.33
C ILE A 223 -2.09 3.17 -15.52
N CYS A 224 -1.55 2.08 -16.08
CA CYS A 224 -2.16 1.34 -17.18
C CYS A 224 -3.56 0.76 -16.85
N ASN A 225 -3.89 0.61 -15.56
CA ASN A 225 -5.19 0.11 -15.09
C ASN A 225 -6.19 1.25 -14.73
N LEU A 226 -5.81 2.52 -14.93
CA LEU A 226 -6.73 3.66 -14.77
C LEU A 226 -7.78 3.73 -15.90
N PRO A 227 -8.86 4.53 -15.72
CA PRO A 227 -9.79 4.81 -16.81
C PRO A 227 -9.09 5.32 -18.08
N ASN A 228 -9.62 4.94 -19.25
CA ASN A 228 -9.01 5.22 -20.55
C ASN A 228 -8.74 6.72 -20.76
N GLU A 229 -9.64 7.60 -20.34
CA GLU A 229 -9.46 9.06 -20.45
C GLU A 229 -8.18 9.53 -19.75
N GLN A 230 -8.01 9.13 -18.48
CA GLN A 230 -6.87 9.55 -17.66
C GLN A 230 -5.55 8.98 -18.20
N ARG A 231 -5.58 7.75 -18.73
CA ARG A 231 -4.43 7.13 -19.39
C ARG A 231 -4.02 7.88 -20.65
N ILE A 232 -4.97 8.19 -21.53
CA ILE A 232 -4.71 8.95 -22.76
C ILE A 232 -4.12 10.32 -22.39
N GLU A 233 -4.72 11.05 -21.46
CA GLU A 233 -4.21 12.35 -20.99
C GLU A 233 -2.77 12.26 -20.48
N SER A 234 -2.46 11.23 -19.68
CA SER A 234 -1.11 11.02 -19.13
C SER A 234 -0.09 10.68 -20.22
N ILE A 235 -0.45 9.83 -21.19
CA ILE A 235 0.42 9.47 -22.32
C ILE A 235 0.67 10.71 -23.20
N LEU A 236 -0.36 11.49 -23.51
CA LEU A 236 -0.23 12.70 -24.32
C LEU A 236 0.64 13.76 -23.63
N LEU A 237 0.50 13.94 -22.32
CA LEU A 237 1.37 14.82 -21.54
C LEU A 237 2.83 14.35 -21.61
N PHE A 238 3.08 13.05 -21.45
CA PHE A 238 4.41 12.47 -21.57
C PHE A 238 5.01 12.71 -22.96
N CYS A 239 4.29 12.38 -24.05
CA CYS A 239 4.75 12.60 -25.42
C CYS A 239 4.97 14.08 -25.77
N LYS A 240 4.20 14.99 -25.15
CA LYS A 240 4.38 16.44 -25.31
C LYS A 240 5.69 16.92 -24.69
N LEU A 241 6.04 16.39 -23.52
CA LEU A 241 7.26 16.78 -22.79
C LEU A 241 8.50 16.04 -23.29
N ASN A 242 8.36 14.77 -23.65
CA ASN A 242 9.39 13.90 -24.17
C ASN A 242 8.91 13.27 -25.50
N PRO A 243 9.17 13.92 -26.64
CA PRO A 243 8.72 13.43 -27.95
C PRO A 243 9.55 12.26 -28.49
N SER A 244 10.42 11.64 -27.68
CA SER A 244 11.26 10.52 -28.09
C SER A 244 10.41 9.26 -28.34
N PHE A 245 10.42 8.77 -29.57
CA PHE A 245 9.77 7.52 -29.93
C PHE A 245 10.32 6.31 -29.15
N ASP A 246 11.63 6.29 -28.88
CA ASP A 246 12.25 5.22 -28.10
C ASP A 246 11.82 5.23 -26.63
N ALA A 247 11.57 6.41 -26.05
CA ALA A 247 11.02 6.52 -24.71
C ALA A 247 9.54 6.08 -24.68
N PHE A 248 8.76 6.47 -25.70
CA PHE A 248 7.36 6.08 -25.87
C PHE A 248 7.17 4.57 -25.98
N LYS A 249 7.97 3.87 -26.78
CA LYS A 249 7.87 2.39 -26.92
C LYS A 249 8.06 1.63 -25.61
N LYS A 250 8.73 2.23 -24.63
CA LYS A 250 9.06 1.59 -23.36
C LYS A 250 7.98 1.74 -22.30
N ILE A 251 7.06 2.69 -22.44
CA ILE A 251 5.96 2.84 -21.47
C ILE A 251 4.84 1.85 -21.77
N ARG A 252 4.21 1.32 -20.72
CA ARG A 252 3.07 0.42 -20.86
C ARG A 252 1.82 1.20 -21.31
N LEU A 253 1.25 0.80 -22.45
CA LEU A 253 0.04 1.44 -23.00
C LEU A 253 -1.25 0.72 -22.61
N LEU A 254 -1.23 -0.62 -22.53
CA LEU A 254 -2.40 -1.44 -22.23
C LEU A 254 -2.42 -1.92 -20.77
N PRO A 255 -3.61 -2.21 -20.21
CA PRO A 255 -3.74 -2.76 -18.87
C PRO A 255 -2.89 -4.01 -18.65
N SER A 256 -2.44 -4.21 -17.41
CA SER A 256 -1.56 -5.33 -17.04
C SER A 256 -2.26 -6.69 -17.02
N HIS A 257 -3.59 -6.68 -16.88
CA HIS A 257 -4.42 -7.87 -16.82
C HIS A 257 -5.68 -7.67 -17.66
N MET A 258 -6.08 -8.70 -18.39
CA MET A 258 -7.32 -8.76 -19.16
C MET A 258 -7.95 -10.13 -18.96
N SER A 259 -9.27 -10.16 -18.79
CA SER A 259 -10.04 -11.39 -18.74
C SER A 259 -11.33 -11.21 -19.53
N TRP A 260 -11.69 -12.23 -20.30
CA TRP A 260 -12.96 -12.31 -21.01
C TRP A 260 -13.70 -13.59 -20.60
N SER A 261 -15.01 -13.57 -20.77
CA SER A 261 -15.86 -14.75 -20.69
C SER A 261 -16.65 -14.84 -21.99
N GLY A 262 -16.59 -16.01 -22.64
CA GLY A 262 -17.05 -16.14 -24.03
C GLY A 262 -15.96 -15.66 -24.99
N SER A 263 -16.25 -14.60 -25.74
CA SER A 263 -15.38 -14.13 -26.83
C SER A 263 -14.29 -13.15 -26.39
N GLU A 264 -13.11 -13.25 -27.01
CA GLU A 264 -12.02 -12.26 -26.86
C GLU A 264 -12.32 -10.96 -27.65
N VAL A 265 -13.20 -11.03 -28.66
CA VAL A 265 -13.46 -9.93 -29.61
C VAL A 265 -13.79 -8.59 -28.94
N PRO A 266 -14.69 -8.50 -27.94
CA PRO A 266 -15.02 -7.22 -27.31
C PRO A 266 -13.81 -6.52 -26.67
N ILE A 267 -12.89 -7.28 -26.08
CA ILE A 267 -11.67 -6.71 -25.48
C ILE A 267 -10.72 -6.18 -26.56
N LEU A 268 -10.62 -6.88 -27.70
CA LEU A 268 -9.80 -6.44 -28.82
C LEU A 268 -10.37 -5.17 -29.45
N GLU A 269 -11.69 -5.07 -29.59
CA GLU A 269 -12.38 -3.87 -30.06
C GLU A 269 -12.15 -2.67 -29.13
N ASP A 270 -12.25 -2.87 -27.81
CA ASP A 270 -11.94 -1.84 -26.81
C ASP A 270 -10.48 -1.36 -26.90
N GLN A 271 -9.53 -2.27 -27.14
CA GLN A 271 -8.12 -1.93 -27.33
C GLN A 271 -7.89 -1.14 -28.62
N ILE A 272 -8.55 -1.52 -29.72
CA ILE A 272 -8.50 -0.78 -30.99
C ILE A 272 -9.04 0.64 -30.77
N ALA A 273 -10.20 0.77 -30.14
CA ALA A 273 -10.80 2.08 -29.86
C ALA A 273 -9.89 2.97 -28.99
N PHE A 274 -9.21 2.40 -28.00
CA PHE A 274 -8.21 3.10 -27.20
C PHE A 274 -7.03 3.59 -28.07
N PHE A 275 -6.47 2.73 -28.92
CA PHE A 275 -5.35 3.08 -29.78
C PHE A 275 -5.72 4.09 -30.86
N ASP A 276 -6.90 3.98 -31.48
CA ASP A 276 -7.40 4.94 -32.46
C ASP A 276 -7.49 6.33 -31.83
N ARG A 277 -8.12 6.47 -30.65
CA ARG A 277 -8.20 7.74 -29.91
C ARG A 277 -6.83 8.32 -29.60
N LEU A 278 -5.89 7.49 -29.12
CA LEU A 278 -4.54 7.94 -28.78
C LEU A 278 -3.76 8.39 -30.03
N ARG A 279 -3.83 7.60 -31.11
CA ARG A 279 -3.18 7.89 -32.40
C ARG A 279 -3.68 9.21 -32.97
N ASP A 280 -4.99 9.41 -32.99
CA ASP A 280 -5.63 10.59 -33.58
C ASP A 280 -5.34 11.86 -32.75
N SER A 281 -5.11 11.70 -31.45
CA SER A 281 -4.72 12.80 -30.55
C SER A 281 -3.25 13.24 -30.71
N LEU A 282 -2.36 12.34 -31.16
CA LEU A 282 -0.95 12.63 -31.41
C LEU A 282 -0.77 13.32 -32.76
N SER A 283 -1.14 14.60 -32.86
CA SER A 283 -1.08 15.38 -34.11
C SER A 283 0.30 15.99 -34.41
N GLY A 284 0.63 16.17 -35.70
CA GLY A 284 1.85 16.84 -36.15
C GLY A 284 2.97 15.89 -36.61
N ILE A 285 3.98 16.47 -37.27
CA ILE A 285 5.09 15.72 -37.88
C ILE A 285 5.96 14.99 -36.85
N THR A 286 6.06 15.53 -35.64
CA THR A 286 6.84 14.97 -34.52
C THR A 286 6.40 13.57 -34.12
N TYR A 287 5.13 13.22 -34.29
CA TYR A 287 4.57 11.94 -33.82
C TYR A 287 4.30 10.93 -34.94
N ILE A 288 4.89 11.09 -36.13
CA ILE A 288 4.69 10.14 -37.24
C ILE A 288 5.02 8.69 -36.82
N GLU A 289 6.20 8.48 -36.23
CA GLU A 289 6.63 7.14 -35.79
C GLU A 289 5.72 6.57 -34.68
N HIS A 290 5.24 7.43 -33.78
CA HIS A 290 4.34 7.03 -32.71
C HIS A 290 3.00 6.57 -33.29
N ARG A 291 2.44 7.32 -34.24
CA ARG A 291 1.19 6.95 -34.91
C ARG A 291 1.34 5.69 -35.76
N ALA A 292 2.47 5.52 -36.45
CA ALA A 292 2.76 4.32 -37.21
C ALA A 292 2.80 3.08 -36.29
N PHE A 293 3.51 3.17 -35.17
CA PHE A 293 3.54 2.11 -34.16
C PHE A 293 2.14 1.77 -33.63
N LEU A 294 1.31 2.76 -33.30
CA LEU A 294 -0.06 2.52 -32.86
C LEU A 294 -0.93 1.87 -33.95
N ALA A 295 -0.73 2.24 -35.22
CA ALA A 295 -1.43 1.62 -36.34
C ALA A 295 -1.07 0.13 -36.51
N GLU A 296 0.20 -0.24 -36.32
CA GLU A 296 0.63 -1.64 -36.35
C GLU A 296 -0.07 -2.48 -35.26
N TYR A 297 -0.22 -1.94 -34.05
CA TYR A 297 -0.99 -2.62 -32.98
C TYR A 297 -2.46 -2.78 -33.36
N ILE A 298 -3.07 -1.78 -33.98
CA ILE A 298 -4.47 -1.85 -34.42
C ILE A 298 -4.65 -2.96 -35.46
N GLU A 299 -3.79 -3.03 -36.47
CA GLU A 299 -3.86 -4.08 -37.50
C GLU A 299 -3.67 -5.48 -36.89
N TYR A 300 -2.68 -5.65 -36.02
CA TYR A 300 -2.47 -6.92 -35.30
C TYR A 300 -3.72 -7.36 -34.52
N LYS A 301 -4.43 -6.41 -33.90
CA LYS A 301 -5.66 -6.70 -33.14
C LYS A 301 -6.83 -7.04 -34.06
N ARG A 302 -6.94 -6.41 -35.23
CA ARG A 302 -7.95 -6.74 -36.26
C ARG A 302 -7.75 -8.16 -36.79
N GLU A 303 -6.51 -8.54 -37.11
CA GLU A 303 -6.17 -9.91 -37.52
C GLU A 303 -6.52 -10.94 -36.42
N ARG A 304 -6.29 -10.60 -35.15
CA ARG A 304 -6.70 -11.48 -34.03
C ARG A 304 -8.22 -11.62 -33.95
N ILE A 305 -8.99 -10.55 -34.15
CA ILE A 305 -10.46 -10.61 -34.18
C ILE A 305 -10.93 -11.58 -35.26
N GLU A 306 -10.43 -11.46 -36.49
CA GLU A 306 -10.80 -12.35 -37.60
C GLU A 306 -10.52 -13.83 -37.26
N LYS A 307 -9.36 -14.09 -36.64
CA LYS A 307 -8.98 -15.44 -36.20
C LYS A 307 -9.91 -15.97 -35.10
N VAL A 308 -10.20 -15.16 -34.08
CA VAL A 308 -11.10 -15.55 -32.97
C VAL A 308 -12.50 -15.87 -33.50
N LEU A 309 -13.04 -15.03 -34.39
CA LEU A 309 -14.36 -15.26 -34.98
C LEU A 309 -14.41 -16.57 -35.79
N LEU A 310 -13.34 -16.92 -36.51
CA LEU A 310 -13.25 -18.20 -37.22
C LEU A 310 -13.15 -19.39 -36.26
N GLU A 311 -12.34 -19.28 -35.20
CA GLU A 311 -12.21 -20.31 -34.16
C GLU A 311 -13.57 -20.58 -33.49
N GLU A 312 -14.26 -19.54 -33.05
CA GLU A 312 -15.58 -19.63 -32.41
C GLU A 312 -16.65 -20.20 -33.34
N PHE A 313 -16.61 -19.86 -34.63
CA PHE A 313 -17.53 -20.42 -35.62
C PHE A 313 -17.30 -21.92 -35.87
N LEU A 314 -16.06 -22.40 -35.78
CA LEU A 314 -15.71 -23.81 -35.99
C LEU A 314 -15.95 -24.68 -34.74
N GLU A 315 -15.90 -24.09 -33.55
CA GLU A 315 -16.11 -24.78 -32.27
C GLU A 315 -17.58 -24.80 -31.80
N GLY A 316 -18.42 -23.92 -32.34
CA GLY A 316 -19.87 -23.84 -32.05
C GLY A 316 -20.73 -24.75 -32.93
#